data_AF-A0A7J4MMX2-F1
#
_entry.id   AF-A0A7J4MMX2-F1
#
_cell.length_a   1.000
_cell.length_b   1.000
_cell.length_c   1.000
_cell.angle_alpha   90.00
_cell.angle_beta   90.00
_cell.angle_gamma   90.00
#
_symmetry.space_group_name_H-M   'P 1'
#
loop_
_entity.id
_entity.type
_entity.pdbx_description
1 polymer ?
#
loop_
_entity_poly.entity_id
_entity_poly.type
_entity_poly.pdbx_seq_one_letter_code
_entity_poly.pdbx_strand_id
1 'polypeptide(L)'
;MATFLDVGILEYFLPFFVFIFVTVILWALLEKVQFFPGNKAANLVIAFTLGILFIIIPELTQIISLATPWFVVFIIFLLLLILIFIFMGVKADFIGTVFGGDKPNLVVVWSIIVISMGIFGYAFTQVYGEQIHDITAGESADGEGELVQNIGQIVFTPKVLGMFFLLGMAALIIRFVSAPAT
;
A
#
# COMPACT_ATOMS: atom_id res chain seq x y z
N MET A 1 6.84 -24.00 2.26
CA MET A 1 7.87 -24.94 2.77
C MET A 1 8.42 -24.32 4.03
N ALA A 2 8.27 -24.99 5.18
CA ALA A 2 8.60 -24.43 6.47
C ALA A 2 10.08 -24.01 6.53
N THR A 3 10.31 -22.70 6.56
CA THR A 3 11.63 -22.15 6.83
C THR A 3 11.79 -22.11 8.35
N PHE A 4 12.99 -22.27 8.91
CA PHE A 4 13.23 -22.31 10.37
C PHE A 4 12.75 -21.06 11.17
N LEU A 5 12.21 -20.05 10.50
CA LEU A 5 11.54 -18.85 11.06
C LEU A 5 10.00 -18.99 11.16
N ASP A 6 9.42 -20.12 10.77
CA ASP A 6 7.99 -20.30 10.43
C ASP A 6 7.10 -20.96 11.50
N VAL A 7 7.51 -21.13 12.77
CA VAL A 7 6.67 -21.92 13.71
C VAL A 7 6.54 -21.35 15.13
N GLY A 8 6.29 -20.04 15.24
CA GLY A 8 5.58 -19.53 16.42
C GLY A 8 6.10 -18.23 17.04
N ILE A 9 7.41 -17.95 16.95
CA ILE A 9 7.92 -16.65 17.44
C ILE A 9 7.54 -15.54 16.47
N LEU A 10 7.78 -15.73 15.17
CA LEU A 10 7.45 -14.71 14.18
C LEU A 10 5.94 -14.46 14.08
N GLU A 11 5.13 -15.51 14.18
CA GLU A 11 3.66 -15.41 14.21
C GLU A 11 3.17 -14.61 15.42
N TYR A 12 3.78 -14.79 16.59
CA TYR A 12 3.45 -14.00 17.79
C TYR A 12 3.82 -12.52 17.64
N PHE A 13 4.93 -12.22 16.96
CA PHE A 13 5.36 -10.85 16.70
C PHE A 13 4.72 -10.22 15.45
N LEU A 14 4.02 -11.00 14.63
CA LEU A 14 3.45 -10.54 13.36
C LEU A 14 2.47 -9.36 13.57
N PRO A 15 1.50 -9.41 14.50
CA PRO A 15 0.59 -8.29 14.73
C PRO A 15 1.33 -7.02 15.14
N PHE A 16 2.38 -7.15 15.96
CA PHE A 16 3.21 -6.03 16.38
C PHE A 16 4.06 -5.46 15.24
N PHE A 17 4.59 -6.33 14.37
CA PHE A 17 5.33 -5.90 13.19
C PHE A 17 4.41 -5.16 12.20
N VAL A 18 3.25 -5.74 11.90
CA VAL A 18 2.21 -5.14 11.05
C VAL A 18 1.82 -3.76 11.57
N PHE A 19 1.60 -3.66 12.88
CA PHE A 19 1.29 -2.41 13.55
C PHE A 19 2.33 -1.32 13.30
N ILE A 20 3.60 -1.61 13.58
CA ILE A 20 4.70 -0.65 13.40
C ILE A 20 4.85 -0.29 11.93
N PHE A 21 4.82 -1.29 11.04
CA PHE A 21 4.98 -1.09 9.61
C PHE A 21 3.91 -0.15 9.05
N VAL A 22 2.63 -0.41 9.36
CA VAL A 22 1.51 0.44 8.94
C VAL A 22 1.62 1.83 9.54
N THR A 23 1.90 1.92 10.84
CA THR A 23 2.02 3.21 11.53
C THR A 23 3.11 4.07 10.91
N VAL A 24 4.29 3.50 10.63
CA VAL A 24 5.42 4.23 10.03
C VAL A 24 5.09 4.67 8.60
N ILE A 25 4.50 3.80 7.78
CA ILE A 25 4.16 4.13 6.39
C ILE A 25 3.08 5.20 6.34
N LEU A 26 2.00 5.05 7.11
CA LEU A 26 0.92 6.03 7.16
C LEU A 26 1.41 7.37 7.70
N TRP A 27 2.27 7.36 8.72
CA TRP A 27 2.86 8.59 9.25
C TRP A 27 3.74 9.28 8.19
N ALA A 28 4.60 8.53 7.50
CA ALA A 28 5.43 9.06 6.43
C ALA A 28 4.59 9.64 5.28
N LEU A 29 3.46 8.99 4.95
CA LEU A 29 2.53 9.46 3.92
C LEU A 29 1.80 10.72 4.37
N LEU A 30 1.32 10.78 5.62
CA LEU A 30 0.67 11.96 6.21
C LEU A 30 1.61 13.16 6.31
N GLU A 31 2.87 12.95 6.69
CA GLU A 31 3.90 14.00 6.72
C GLU A 31 4.20 14.54 5.32
N LYS A 32 4.24 13.66 4.31
CA LYS A 32 4.49 14.07 2.92
C LYS A 32 3.30 14.81 2.30
N VAL A 33 2.08 14.38 2.60
CA VAL A 33 0.84 15.02 2.13
C VAL A 33 0.53 16.30 2.93
N GLN A 34 1.13 16.47 4.11
CA GLN A 34 0.89 17.57 5.04
C GLN A 34 -0.61 17.77 5.33
N PHE A 35 -1.32 16.67 5.59
CA PHE A 35 -2.77 16.72 5.83
C PHE A 35 -3.13 17.66 7.02
N PHE A 36 -2.27 17.67 8.05
CA PHE A 36 -2.26 18.69 9.09
C PHE A 36 -0.91 19.43 9.12
N PRO A 37 -0.78 20.57 8.41
CA PRO A 37 0.48 21.29 8.36
C PRO A 37 0.83 21.85 9.74
N GLY A 38 2.05 21.58 10.20
CA GLY A 38 2.61 22.14 11.44
C GLY A 38 2.37 21.31 12.72
N ASN A 39 1.54 20.27 12.70
CA ASN A 39 1.30 19.41 13.87
C ASN A 39 1.71 17.96 13.63
N LYS A 40 3.02 17.69 13.74
CA LYS A 40 3.61 16.34 13.58
C LYS A 40 3.02 15.32 14.58
N ALA A 41 2.65 15.78 15.77
CA ALA A 41 2.03 14.93 16.78
C ALA A 41 0.65 14.45 16.33
N ALA A 42 -0.15 15.31 15.68
CA ALA A 42 -1.45 14.90 15.15
C ALA A 42 -1.30 13.83 14.05
N ASN A 43 -0.35 13.99 13.13
CA ASN A 43 -0.09 12.99 12.09
C ASN A 43 0.31 11.63 12.69
N LEU A 44 1.14 11.63 13.73
CA LEU A 44 1.55 10.41 14.42
C LEU A 44 0.37 9.73 15.14
N VAL A 45 -0.46 10.50 15.85
CA VAL A 45 -1.64 9.96 16.56
C VAL A 45 -2.63 9.33 15.57
N ILE A 46 -2.85 9.97 14.42
CA ILE A 46 -3.73 9.43 13.37
C ILE A 46 -3.15 8.15 12.78
N ALA A 47 -1.86 8.16 12.41
CA ALA A 47 -1.18 6.98 11.89
C ALA A 47 -1.20 5.82 12.89
N PHE A 48 -1.02 6.10 14.18
CA PHE A 48 -1.09 5.13 15.28
C PHE A 48 -2.49 4.54 15.42
N THR A 49 -3.52 5.40 15.38
CA THR A 49 -4.93 4.96 15.46
C THR A 49 -5.30 4.07 14.28
N LEU A 50 -4.88 4.45 13.06
CA LEU A 50 -5.07 3.63 11.87
C LEU A 50 -4.26 2.33 11.96
N GLY A 51 -3.04 2.38 12.48
CA GLY A 51 -2.22 1.19 12.75
C GLY A 51 -2.96 0.17 13.63
N ILE A 52 -3.59 0.61 14.72
CA ILE A 52 -4.40 -0.27 15.58
C ILE A 52 -5.59 -0.86 14.79
N LEU A 53 -6.29 -0.04 14.02
CA LEU A 53 -7.43 -0.47 13.21
C LEU A 53 -7.02 -1.56 12.20
N PHE A 54 -5.82 -1.46 11.63
CA PHE A 54 -5.28 -2.47 10.72
C PHE A 54 -5.00 -3.82 11.40
N ILE A 55 -4.61 -3.84 12.67
CA ILE A 55 -4.44 -5.11 13.42
C ILE A 55 -5.80 -5.76 13.68
N ILE A 56 -6.83 -4.96 13.97
CA ILE A 56 -8.16 -5.47 14.30
C ILE A 56 -8.81 -6.15 13.09
N ILE A 57 -8.49 -5.69 11.87
CA ILE A 57 -9.03 -6.25 10.64
C ILE A 57 -8.11 -7.39 10.14
N PRO A 58 -8.55 -8.67 10.22
CA PRO A 58 -7.68 -9.80 9.90
C PRO A 58 -7.20 -9.80 8.44
N GLU A 59 -8.05 -9.37 7.50
CA GLU A 59 -7.73 -9.31 6.07
C GLU A 59 -6.58 -8.33 5.78
N LEU A 60 -6.59 -7.15 6.41
CA LEU A 60 -5.52 -6.17 6.24
C LEU A 60 -4.21 -6.69 6.82
N THR A 61 -4.28 -7.39 7.96
CA THR A 61 -3.12 -8.04 8.56
C THR A 61 -2.55 -9.13 7.64
N GLN A 62 -3.39 -9.88 6.93
CA GLN A 62 -2.96 -10.88 5.95
C GLN A 62 -2.28 -10.27 4.71
N ILE A 63 -2.75 -9.13 4.20
CA ILE A 63 -2.05 -8.44 3.09
C ILE A 63 -0.63 -8.10 3.50
N ILE A 64 -0.48 -7.53 4.70
CA ILE A 64 0.81 -7.05 5.17
C ILE A 64 1.72 -8.21 5.52
N SER A 65 1.19 -9.28 6.13
CA SER A 65 1.97 -10.49 6.38
C SER A 65 2.49 -11.12 5.09
N LEU A 66 1.70 -11.08 4.01
CA LEU A 66 2.09 -11.59 2.71
C LEU A 66 3.09 -10.66 2.00
N ALA A 67 2.95 -9.34 2.13
CA ALA A 67 3.85 -8.35 1.53
C ALA A 67 5.19 -8.24 2.27
N THR A 68 5.21 -8.50 3.58
CA THR A 68 6.36 -8.29 4.46
C THR A 68 7.62 -9.05 4.01
N PRO A 69 7.58 -10.38 3.75
CA PRO A 69 8.75 -11.13 3.28
C PRO A 69 9.38 -10.53 2.02
N TRP A 70 8.55 -10.07 1.08
CA TRP A 70 9.01 -9.44 -0.15
C TRP A 70 9.67 -8.08 0.11
N PHE A 71 9.13 -7.28 1.03
CA PHE A 71 9.77 -6.04 1.48
C PHE A 71 11.12 -6.29 2.14
N VAL A 72 11.24 -7.32 2.97
CA VAL A 72 12.53 -7.70 3.59
C VAL A 72 13.56 -8.08 2.53
N VAL A 73 13.18 -8.93 1.57
CA VAL A 73 14.05 -9.29 0.43
C VAL A 73 14.44 -8.05 -0.38
N PHE A 74 13.49 -7.15 -0.64
CA PHE A 74 13.74 -5.91 -1.36
C PHE A 74 14.71 -4.98 -0.61
N ILE A 75 14.56 -4.82 0.70
CA ILE A 75 15.47 -4.03 1.54
C ILE A 75 16.87 -4.64 1.54
N ILE A 76 16.98 -5.96 1.68
CA ILE A 76 18.27 -6.67 1.60
C ILE A 76 18.91 -6.45 0.22
N PHE A 77 18.13 -6.55 -0.85
CA PHE A 77 18.61 -6.29 -2.21
C PHE A 77 19.10 -4.84 -2.39
N LEU A 78 18.35 -3.85 -1.91
CA LEU A 78 18.77 -2.45 -1.93
C LEU A 78 20.06 -2.24 -1.13
N LEU A 79 20.18 -2.87 0.03
CA LEU A 79 21.38 -2.80 0.86
C LEU A 79 22.59 -3.40 0.14
N LEU A 80 22.43 -4.56 -0.51
CA LEU A 80 23.49 -5.17 -1.32
C LEU A 80 23.91 -4.28 -2.48
N LEU A 81 22.94 -3.67 -3.17
CA LEU A 81 23.19 -2.73 -4.26
C LEU A 81 23.95 -1.49 -3.78
N ILE A 82 23.58 -0.94 -2.62
CA ILE A 82 24.32 0.16 -1.96
C ILE A 82 25.76 -0.27 -1.62
N LEU A 83 25.95 -1.48 -1.08
CA LEU A 83 27.29 -2.01 -0.79
C LEU A 83 28.15 -2.13 -2.05
N ILE A 84 27.59 -2.60 -3.16
CA ILE A 84 28.30 -2.67 -4.45
C ILE A 84 28.77 -1.28 -4.88
N PHE A 85 27.91 -0.26 -4.78
CA PHE A 85 28.31 1.12 -5.10
C PHE A 85 29.43 1.62 -4.18
N ILE A 86 29.36 1.33 -2.88
CA ILE A 86 30.42 1.68 -1.93
C ILE A 86 31.73 0.99 -2.30
N PHE A 87 31.71 -0.30 -2.67
CA PHE A 87 32.90 -1.03 -3.12
C PHE A 87 33.47 -0.51 -4.44
N MET A 88 32.62 0.02 -5.33
CA MET A 88 33.04 0.72 -6.55
C MET A 88 33.63 2.12 -6.27
N GLY A 89 33.76 2.53 -5.00
CA GLY A 89 34.34 3.80 -4.59
C GLY A 89 33.36 4.98 -4.65
N VAL A 90 32.06 4.72 -4.77
CA VAL A 90 31.03 5.77 -4.69
C VAL A 90 30.94 6.26 -3.25
N LYS A 91 31.16 7.56 -3.04
CA LYS A 91 31.05 8.19 -1.72
C LYS A 91 29.61 8.12 -1.21
N ALA A 92 29.44 7.90 0.09
CA ALA A 92 28.13 7.86 0.76
C ALA A 92 27.29 9.13 0.49
N ASP A 93 27.95 10.28 0.33
CA ASP A 93 27.30 11.56 0.00
C ASP A 93 26.55 11.51 -1.36
N PHE A 94 27.08 10.77 -2.33
CA PHE A 94 26.44 10.60 -3.64
C PHE A 94 25.18 9.71 -3.54
N ILE A 95 25.20 8.72 -2.64
CA ILE A 95 24.06 7.86 -2.34
C ILE A 95 22.97 8.69 -1.65
N GLY A 96 23.34 9.55 -0.69
CA GLY A 96 22.41 10.51 -0.08
C GLY A 96 21.74 11.41 -1.12
N THR A 97 22.50 11.85 -2.13
CA THR A 97 21.96 12.67 -3.23
C THR A 97 20.98 11.90 -4.12
N VAL A 98 21.22 10.62 -4.38
CA VAL A 98 20.37 9.76 -5.23
C VAL A 98 19.04 9.39 -4.55
N PHE A 99 19.06 9.11 -3.25
CA PHE A 99 17.89 8.60 -2.52
C PHE A 99 17.11 9.68 -1.75
N GLY A 100 17.69 10.82 -1.37
CA GLY A 100 17.00 11.78 -0.51
C GLY A 100 17.57 13.21 -0.43
N GLY A 101 18.51 13.60 -1.28
CA GLY A 101 19.05 14.96 -1.31
C GLY A 101 18.10 15.98 -1.98
N ASP A 102 18.52 17.24 -2.08
CA ASP A 102 17.73 18.34 -2.67
C ASP A 102 17.29 18.11 -4.13
N LYS A 103 17.91 17.15 -4.83
CA LYS A 103 17.56 16.69 -6.17
C LYS A 103 17.68 15.17 -6.26
N PRO A 104 16.71 14.41 -5.71
CA PRO A 104 16.75 12.97 -5.81
C PRO A 104 16.64 12.57 -7.28
N ASN A 105 17.34 11.49 -7.67
CA ASN A 105 17.24 11.02 -9.04
C ASN A 105 15.84 10.44 -9.24
N LEU A 106 15.00 11.17 -9.98
CA LEU A 106 13.59 10.83 -10.18
C LEU A 106 13.43 9.38 -10.65
N VAL A 107 14.32 8.90 -11.52
CA VAL A 107 14.26 7.54 -12.07
C VAL A 107 14.41 6.47 -10.98
N VAL A 108 15.33 6.69 -10.03
CA VAL A 108 15.59 5.73 -8.94
C VAL A 108 14.41 5.72 -7.97
N VAL A 109 13.92 6.88 -7.55
CA VAL A 109 12.76 6.98 -6.66
C VAL A 109 11.52 6.36 -7.30
N TRP A 110 11.25 6.64 -8.58
CA TRP A 110 10.13 6.04 -9.30
C TRP A 110 10.26 4.52 -9.45
N SER A 111 11.47 4.00 -9.69
CA SER A 111 11.69 2.55 -9.77
C SER A 111 11.36 1.85 -8.44
N ILE A 112 11.76 2.43 -7.31
CA ILE A 112 11.45 1.91 -5.97
C ILE A 112 9.93 1.93 -5.72
N ILE A 113 9.27 3.03 -6.08
CA ILE A 113 7.82 3.18 -5.93
C ILE A 113 7.08 2.14 -6.77
N VAL A 114 7.43 1.98 -8.04
CA VAL A 114 6.79 1.02 -8.95
C VAL A 114 6.97 -0.42 -8.47
N ILE A 115 8.18 -0.79 -8.04
CA ILE A 115 8.45 -2.12 -7.48
C ILE A 115 7.64 -2.35 -6.19
N SER A 116 7.65 -1.37 -5.28
CA SER A 116 6.89 -1.45 -4.03
C SER A 116 5.39 -1.58 -4.30
N MET A 117 4.87 -0.80 -5.26
CA MET A 117 3.46 -0.86 -5.67
C MET A 117 3.12 -2.19 -6.35
N GLY A 118 4.04 -2.79 -7.11
CA GLY A 118 3.89 -4.14 -7.66
C GLY A 118 3.81 -5.22 -6.59
N ILE A 119 4.65 -5.14 -5.55
CA ILE A 119 4.61 -6.06 -4.40
C ILE A 119 3.29 -5.94 -3.66
N PHE A 120 2.86 -4.72 -3.34
CA PHE A 120 1.57 -4.48 -2.69
C PHE A 120 0.40 -4.92 -3.57
N GLY A 121 0.44 -4.65 -4.87
CA GLY A 121 -0.59 -5.07 -5.82
C GLY A 121 -0.71 -6.60 -5.87
N TYR A 122 0.41 -7.31 -5.94
CA TYR A 122 0.43 -8.77 -5.87
C TYR A 122 -0.16 -9.29 -4.56
N ALA A 123 0.27 -8.74 -3.41
CA ALA A 123 -0.25 -9.14 -2.11
C ALA A 123 -1.76 -8.88 -1.99
N PHE A 124 -2.24 -7.76 -2.53
CA PHE A 124 -3.65 -7.42 -2.58
C PHE A 124 -4.44 -8.40 -3.45
N THR A 125 -3.94 -8.76 -4.65
CA THR A 125 -4.57 -9.76 -5.51
C THR A 125 -4.59 -11.15 -4.88
N GLN A 126 -3.62 -11.51 -4.04
CA GLN A 126 -3.63 -12.81 -3.37
C GLN A 126 -4.66 -12.87 -2.22
N VAL A 127 -4.80 -11.80 -1.45
CA VAL A 127 -5.74 -11.76 -0.31
C VAL A 127 -7.17 -11.50 -0.75
N TYR A 128 -7.38 -10.54 -1.66
CA TYR A 128 -8.70 -10.16 -2.15
C TYR A 128 -9.07 -10.83 -3.47
N GLY A 129 -8.17 -11.59 -4.10
CA GLY A 129 -8.43 -12.20 -5.41
C GLY A 129 -9.55 -13.22 -5.36
N GLU A 130 -9.59 -14.07 -4.34
CA GLU A 130 -10.67 -15.04 -4.14
C GLU A 130 -12.00 -14.33 -3.85
N GLN A 131 -12.01 -13.33 -2.96
CA GLN A 131 -13.22 -12.57 -2.63
C GLN A 131 -13.79 -11.81 -3.85
N ILE A 132 -12.91 -11.22 -4.67
CA ILE A 132 -13.31 -10.56 -5.92
C ILE A 132 -13.76 -11.61 -6.94
N HIS A 133 -13.10 -12.77 -7.01
CA HIS A 133 -13.49 -13.86 -7.89
C HIS A 133 -14.89 -14.38 -7.53
N ASP A 134 -15.19 -14.61 -6.26
CA ASP A 134 -16.50 -15.11 -5.80
C ASP A 134 -17.63 -14.11 -6.06
N ILE A 135 -17.36 -12.80 -5.92
CA ILE A 135 -18.31 -11.74 -6.25
C ILE A 135 -18.54 -11.65 -7.78
N THR A 136 -17.55 -12.00 -8.60
CA THR A 136 -17.60 -11.81 -10.07
C THR A 136 -17.92 -13.10 -10.85
N ALA A 137 -17.66 -14.27 -10.27
CA ALA A 137 -17.82 -15.59 -10.89
C ALA A 137 -19.22 -16.18 -10.70
N GLY A 138 -20.05 -15.60 -9.83
CA GLY A 138 -21.47 -15.93 -9.74
C GLY A 138 -21.77 -17.35 -9.26
N GLU A 139 -20.91 -17.93 -8.43
CA GLU A 139 -21.19 -19.22 -7.80
C GLU A 139 -22.02 -19.00 -6.53
N SER A 140 -23.18 -19.64 -6.48
CA SER A 140 -24.26 -19.41 -5.52
C SER A 140 -23.88 -19.91 -4.13
N ALA A 141 -23.69 -19.00 -3.18
CA ALA A 141 -23.65 -19.33 -1.75
C ALA A 141 -25.03 -19.05 -1.13
N ASP A 142 -25.74 -20.14 -0.81
CA ASP A 142 -27.05 -20.14 -0.15
C ASP A 142 -27.04 -19.31 1.15
N GLY A 143 -28.00 -18.39 1.30
CA GLY A 143 -28.54 -17.98 2.60
C GLY A 143 -28.28 -16.54 3.05
N GLU A 144 -27.04 -16.04 3.03
CA GLU A 144 -26.71 -14.69 3.55
C GLU A 144 -25.70 -13.91 2.68
N GLY A 145 -24.97 -14.61 1.80
CA GLY A 145 -24.02 -14.04 0.85
C GLY A 145 -24.67 -13.38 -0.38
N GLU A 146 -25.91 -13.75 -0.72
CA GLU A 146 -26.62 -13.28 -1.92
C GLU A 146 -26.73 -11.75 -1.96
N LEU A 147 -26.98 -11.07 -0.85
CA LEU A 147 -27.23 -9.63 -0.86
C LEU A 147 -25.93 -8.82 -1.07
N VAL A 148 -24.83 -9.26 -0.44
CA VAL A 148 -23.50 -8.66 -0.63
C VAL A 148 -22.91 -9.03 -1.99
N GLN A 149 -23.13 -10.27 -2.46
CA GLN A 149 -22.72 -10.73 -3.78
C GLN A 149 -23.50 -10.02 -4.88
N ASN A 150 -24.82 -9.82 -4.72
CA ASN A 150 -25.65 -9.07 -5.67
C ASN A 150 -25.29 -7.58 -5.69
N ILE A 151 -25.05 -6.94 -4.54
CA ILE A 151 -24.59 -5.54 -4.51
C ILE A 151 -23.19 -5.43 -5.12
N GLY A 152 -22.29 -6.35 -4.78
CA GLY A 152 -20.93 -6.40 -5.35
C GLY A 152 -20.97 -6.58 -6.88
N GLN A 153 -21.75 -7.52 -7.37
CA GLN A 153 -21.93 -7.77 -8.81
C GLN A 153 -22.52 -6.54 -9.51
N ILE A 154 -23.51 -5.87 -8.92
CA ILE A 154 -24.10 -4.64 -9.47
C ILE A 154 -23.07 -3.51 -9.51
N VAL A 155 -22.30 -3.29 -8.44
CA VAL A 155 -21.30 -2.20 -8.37
C VAL A 155 -20.09 -2.45 -9.27
N PHE A 156 -19.63 -3.70 -9.37
CA PHE A 156 -18.49 -4.10 -10.21
C PHE A 156 -18.89 -4.52 -11.64
N THR A 157 -20.14 -4.33 -12.06
CA THR A 157 -20.53 -4.52 -13.46
C THR A 157 -19.84 -3.46 -14.34
N PRO A 158 -19.25 -3.82 -15.51
CA PRO A 158 -18.56 -2.88 -16.40
C PRO A 158 -19.38 -1.63 -16.77
N LYS A 159 -20.71 -1.78 -16.83
CA LYS A 159 -21.66 -0.70 -17.09
C LYS A 159 -21.77 0.30 -15.94
N VAL A 160 -21.79 -0.18 -14.69
CA VAL A 160 -21.91 0.67 -13.50
C VAL A 160 -20.58 1.34 -13.18
N LEU A 161 -19.46 0.61 -13.33
CA LEU A 161 -18.13 1.19 -13.21
C LEU A 161 -17.91 2.30 -14.26
N GLY A 162 -18.36 2.08 -15.50
CA GLY A 162 -18.34 3.09 -16.56
C GLY A 162 -19.20 4.32 -16.25
N MET A 163 -20.36 4.13 -15.62
CA MET A 163 -21.22 5.23 -15.18
C MET A 163 -20.55 6.08 -14.08
N PHE A 164 -19.95 5.44 -13.07
CA PHE A 164 -19.19 6.14 -12.03
C PHE A 164 -17.97 6.86 -12.61
N PHE A 165 -17.28 6.25 -13.57
CA PHE A 165 -16.15 6.86 -14.27
C PHE A 165 -16.58 8.11 -15.05
N LEU A 166 -17.70 8.05 -15.78
CA LEU A 166 -18.26 9.20 -16.50
C LEU A 166 -18.70 10.31 -15.55
N LEU A 167 -19.33 9.98 -14.43
CA LEU A 167 -19.70 10.95 -13.38
C LEU A 167 -18.47 11.61 -12.76
N GLY A 168 -17.43 10.83 -12.46
CA GLY A 168 -16.16 11.35 -11.94
C GLY A 168 -15.47 12.30 -12.93
N MET A 169 -15.43 11.92 -14.21
CA MET A 169 -14.93 12.78 -15.29
C MET A 169 -15.74 14.07 -15.40
N ALA A 170 -17.07 13.99 -15.39
CA ALA A 170 -17.93 15.17 -15.44
C ALA A 170 -17.73 16.10 -14.23
N ALA A 171 -17.60 15.55 -13.02
CA ALA A 171 -17.33 16.32 -11.81
C ALA A 171 -15.97 17.04 -11.87
N LEU A 172 -14.94 16.39 -12.40
CA LEU A 172 -13.62 17.00 -12.61
C LEU A 172 -13.67 18.11 -13.66
N ILE A 173 -14.38 17.89 -14.77
CA ILE A 173 -14.59 18.91 -15.81
C ILE A 173 -15.28 20.14 -15.23
N ILE A 174 -16.38 19.95 -14.49
CA ILE A 174 -17.10 21.06 -13.84
C ILE A 174 -16.16 21.79 -12.89
N ARG A 175 -15.40 21.07 -12.06
CA ARG A 175 -14.43 21.67 -11.14
C ARG A 175 -13.38 22.51 -11.86
N PHE A 176 -12.84 22.05 -12.97
CA PHE A 176 -11.84 22.79 -13.74
C PHE A 176 -12.43 23.99 -14.50
N VAL A 177 -13.68 23.89 -14.94
CA VAL A 177 -14.40 24.99 -15.60
C VAL A 177 -14.89 26.04 -14.58
N SER A 178 -15.28 25.62 -13.38
CA SER A 178 -15.75 26.50 -12.31
C SER A 178 -14.64 27.08 -11.45
N ALA A 179 -13.40 26.59 -11.60
CA ALA A 179 -12.25 27.14 -10.88
C ALA A 179 -11.93 28.54 -11.46
N PRO A 180 -11.91 29.60 -10.66
CA PRO A 180 -11.51 30.93 -11.13
C PRO A 180 -10.03 30.86 -11.56
N ALA A 181 -9.73 31.44 -12.73
CA ALA A 181 -8.36 31.56 -13.22
C ALA A 181 -7.55 32.46 -12.27
N THR A 182 -6.78 31.83 -11.39
CA THR A 182 -5.73 32.47 -10.58
C THR A 182 -4.38 31.93 -10.99
#